data_AF-A0AAN5I4K9-F1
#
_entry.id   AF-A0AAN5I4K9-F1
#
_cell.length_a   1.000
_cell.length_b   1.000
_cell.length_c   1.000
_cell.angle_alpha   90.00
_cell.angle_beta   90.00
_cell.angle_gamma   90.00
#
_symmetry.space_group_name_H-M   'P 1'
#
loop_
_entity.id
_entity.type
_entity.pdbx_description
1 polymer ?
#
loop_
_entity_poly.entity_id
_entity_poly.type
_entity_poly.pdbx_seq_one_letter_code
_entity_poly.pdbx_strand_id
1 'polypeptide(L)'
;SRQVIFWKGLGGQFTKLHEYAEHEANVNSVAFAPQQYGLMLATASSGGSFAVLTFDYNTGQWSVNRVNQAHEQGVTTISWAPAVSLGAFKGRDECVAPRRLVTAGNDKLVKIWSQSMPGARWTLEKQLAGHTDFVRDVSWNPVIHNDTLTIASCGQDRSLLLWRCRGTGDGEWSCKQLEKADGALWHVSWSQCGKVLALSGEDSKV
;
A
#
# COMPACT_ATOMS: atom_id res chain seq x y z
N SER A 1 0.04 -16.43 9.48
CA SER A 1 -0.83 -16.17 10.64
C SER A 1 -2.03 -15.37 10.18
N ARG A 2 -3.22 -15.60 10.74
CA ARG A 2 -4.46 -14.85 10.43
C ARG A 2 -4.66 -13.63 11.34
N GLN A 3 -3.72 -13.42 12.26
CA GLN A 3 -3.82 -12.42 13.32
C GLN A 3 -2.81 -11.30 13.09
N VAL A 4 -3.24 -10.09 13.40
CA VAL A 4 -2.41 -8.88 13.48
C VAL A 4 -2.38 -8.46 14.94
N ILE A 5 -1.17 -8.39 15.51
CA ILE A 5 -0.97 -8.09 16.92
C ILE A 5 -0.22 -6.76 17.04
N PHE A 6 -0.80 -5.84 17.80
CA PHE A 6 -0.16 -4.58 18.14
C PHE A 6 0.61 -4.73 19.44
N TRP A 7 1.87 -4.32 19.41
CA TRP A 7 2.74 -4.29 20.58
C TRP A 7 3.08 -2.85 20.92
N LYS A 8 3.06 -2.51 22.22
CA LYS A 8 3.48 -1.21 22.73
C LYS A 8 4.77 -1.37 23.50
N GLY A 9 5.82 -0.68 23.06
CA GLY A 9 7.11 -0.63 23.76
C GLY A 9 7.17 0.57 24.70
N LEU A 10 7.43 0.34 25.99
CA LEU A 10 7.72 1.38 26.98
C LEU A 10 8.90 0.92 27.85
N GLY A 11 9.99 1.68 27.88
CA GLY A 11 11.14 1.37 28.72
C GLY A 11 11.81 0.03 28.42
N GLY A 12 11.84 -0.41 27.16
CA GLY A 12 12.43 -1.68 26.73
C GLY A 12 11.55 -2.92 26.95
N GLN A 13 10.38 -2.77 27.57
CA GLN A 13 9.38 -3.84 27.67
C GLN A 13 8.29 -3.67 26.62
N PHE A 14 7.84 -4.79 26.03
CA PHE A 14 6.74 -4.82 25.08
C PHE A 14 5.53 -5.51 25.69
N THR A 15 4.39 -4.83 25.66
CA THR A 15 3.10 -5.40 26.04
C THR A 15 2.17 -5.45 24.85
N LYS A 16 1.33 -6.48 24.80
CA LYS A 16 0.31 -6.63 23.76
C LYS A 16 -0.77 -5.57 23.97
N LEU A 17 -0.95 -4.69 22.99
CA LEU A 17 -1.90 -3.58 23.02
C LEU A 17 -3.26 -3.98 22.45
N HIS A 18 -3.26 -4.67 21.31
CA HIS A 18 -4.48 -5.03 20.60
C HIS A 18 -4.23 -6.25 19.69
N GLU A 19 -5.30 -6.97 19.36
CA GLU A 19 -5.26 -8.09 18.43
C GLU A 19 -6.44 -8.00 17.49
N TYR A 20 -6.16 -8.18 16.20
CA TYR A 20 -7.13 -8.26 15.14
C TYR A 20 -7.01 -9.61 14.44
N ALA A 21 -8.05 -10.44 14.53
CA ALA A 21 -8.04 -11.84 14.10
C ALA A 21 -9.19 -12.20 13.15
N GLU A 22 -9.70 -11.22 12.42
CA GLU A 22 -10.91 -11.41 11.62
C GLU A 22 -10.65 -11.74 10.14
N HIS A 23 -9.38 -11.82 9.70
CA HIS A 23 -9.07 -12.29 8.35
C HIS A 23 -9.32 -13.79 8.21
N GLU A 24 -9.98 -14.18 7.12
CA GLU A 24 -10.29 -15.59 6.83
C GLU A 24 -9.04 -16.40 6.46
N ALA A 25 -8.01 -15.73 5.95
CA ALA A 25 -6.76 -16.33 5.49
C ALA A 25 -5.52 -15.59 6.03
N ASN A 26 -4.33 -16.09 5.70
CA ASN A 26 -3.06 -15.53 6.17
C ASN A 26 -2.91 -14.05 5.80
N VAL A 27 -2.45 -13.26 6.76
CA VAL A 27 -2.01 -11.89 6.54
C VAL A 27 -0.61 -11.93 5.95
N ASN A 28 -0.44 -11.31 4.79
CA ASN A 28 0.82 -11.32 4.04
C ASN A 28 1.62 -10.04 4.28
N SER A 29 0.94 -8.90 4.45
CA SER A 29 1.58 -7.61 4.63
C SER A 29 0.78 -6.72 5.57
N VAL A 30 1.50 -5.88 6.30
CA VAL A 30 0.94 -4.84 7.16
C VAL A 30 1.75 -3.56 6.98
N ALA A 31 1.06 -2.41 6.92
CA ALA A 31 1.72 -1.13 6.72
C ALA A 31 1.05 -0.03 7.56
N PHE A 32 1.83 0.68 8.37
CA PHE A 32 1.34 1.86 9.08
C PHE A 32 1.10 2.99 8.08
N ALA A 33 -0.01 3.70 8.27
CA ALA A 33 -0.32 4.86 7.46
C ALA A 33 0.59 6.04 7.85
N PRO A 34 0.73 7.05 6.98
CA PRO A 34 1.38 8.30 7.32
C PRO A 34 0.80 8.91 8.61
N GLN A 35 1.68 9.42 9.47
CA GLN A 35 1.32 9.94 10.80
C GLN A 35 0.24 11.04 10.76
N GLN A 36 0.11 11.76 9.65
CA GLN A 36 -0.91 12.79 9.43
C GLN A 36 -2.34 12.24 9.48
N TYR A 37 -2.52 10.94 9.25
CA TYR A 37 -3.83 10.29 9.33
C TYR A 37 -4.18 9.78 10.74
N GLY A 38 -3.27 9.93 11.70
CA GLY A 38 -3.37 9.33 13.02
C GLY A 38 -2.82 7.91 13.05
N LEU A 39 -3.13 7.16 14.12
CA LEU A 39 -2.70 5.77 14.25
C LEU A 39 -3.61 4.88 13.40
N MET A 40 -3.11 4.52 12.22
CA MET A 40 -3.80 3.65 11.27
C MET A 40 -2.88 2.57 10.74
N LEU A 41 -3.42 1.37 10.55
CA LEU A 41 -2.71 0.21 10.00
C LEU A 41 -3.53 -0.40 8.87
N ALA A 42 -2.90 -0.59 7.71
CA ALA A 42 -3.46 -1.39 6.62
C ALA A 42 -2.92 -2.82 6.68
N THR A 43 -3.76 -3.79 6.35
CA THR A 43 -3.44 -5.22 6.39
C THR A 43 -3.90 -5.87 5.09
N ALA A 44 -3.08 -6.73 4.49
CA ALA A 44 -3.39 -7.48 3.28
C ALA A 44 -3.45 -8.97 3.57
N SER A 45 -4.46 -9.65 3.03
CA SER A 45 -4.69 -11.09 3.23
C SER A 45 -4.68 -11.88 1.94
N SER A 46 -4.15 -13.11 2.03
CA SER A 46 -4.22 -14.13 0.99
C SER A 46 -5.65 -14.47 0.56
N GLY A 47 -6.66 -14.16 1.39
CA GLY A 47 -8.07 -14.42 1.10
C GLY A 47 -8.72 -13.39 0.17
N GLY A 48 -7.93 -12.50 -0.45
CA GLY A 48 -8.43 -11.50 -1.39
C GLY A 48 -8.94 -10.23 -0.71
N SER A 49 -8.81 -10.14 0.61
CA SER A 49 -9.24 -9.00 1.40
C SER A 49 -8.09 -8.13 1.88
N PHE A 50 -8.36 -6.83 2.06
CA PHE A 50 -7.54 -5.96 2.90
C PHE A 50 -8.42 -5.29 3.95
N ALA A 51 -7.83 -4.91 5.08
CA ALA A 51 -8.51 -4.12 6.09
C ALA A 51 -7.66 -2.92 6.51
N VAL A 52 -8.32 -1.85 6.92
CA VAL A 52 -7.69 -0.67 7.51
C VAL A 52 -8.24 -0.49 8.91
N LEU A 53 -7.35 -0.61 9.89
CA LEU A 53 -7.64 -0.39 11.30
C LEU A 53 -7.30 1.05 11.65
N THR A 54 -8.22 1.77 12.25
CA THR A 54 -8.05 3.16 12.68
C THR A 54 -8.32 3.27 14.17
N PHE A 55 -7.33 3.76 14.92
CA PHE A 55 -7.49 4.03 16.33
C PHE A 55 -8.11 5.41 16.53
N ASP A 56 -9.23 5.46 17.25
CA ASP A 56 -9.87 6.71 17.65
C ASP A 56 -9.35 7.12 19.04
N TYR A 57 -8.67 8.27 19.09
CA TYR A 57 -8.10 8.82 20.32
C TYR A 57 -9.17 9.33 21.30
N ASN A 58 -10.38 9.65 20.84
CA ASN A 58 -11.45 10.15 21.70
C ASN A 58 -12.11 9.00 22.46
N THR A 59 -12.33 7.88 21.78
CA THR A 59 -13.00 6.70 22.36
C THR A 59 -12.03 5.65 22.89
N GLY A 60 -10.77 5.70 22.45
CA GLY A 60 -9.76 4.68 22.75
C GLY A 60 -10.03 3.34 22.05
N GLN A 61 -10.88 3.32 21.02
CA GLN A 61 -11.30 2.11 20.33
C GLN A 61 -10.70 1.99 18.93
N TRP A 62 -10.60 0.74 18.45
CA TRP A 62 -10.21 0.44 17.09
C TRP A 62 -11.44 0.29 16.21
N SER A 63 -11.49 1.06 15.12
CA SER A 63 -12.47 0.88 14.04
C SER A 63 -11.83 0.14 12.87
N VAL A 64 -12.61 -0.71 12.20
CA VAL A 64 -12.11 -1.57 11.13
C VAL A 64 -12.92 -1.29 9.87
N ASN A 65 -12.23 -0.98 8.77
CA ASN A 65 -12.82 -0.83 7.45
C ASN A 65 -12.22 -1.91 6.53
N ARG A 66 -13.03 -2.93 6.19
CA ARG A 66 -12.59 -4.06 5.38
C ARG A 66 -13.15 -4.00 3.96
N VAL A 67 -12.31 -4.40 3.01
CA VAL A 67 -12.72 -4.72 1.64
C VAL A 67 -12.46 -6.21 1.39
N ASN A 68 -13.52 -6.99 1.14
CA ASN A 68 -13.44 -8.46 0.99
C ASN A 68 -12.95 -8.92 -0.39
N GLN A 69 -13.25 -8.16 -1.44
CA GLN A 69 -12.97 -8.53 -2.83
C GLN A 69 -12.01 -7.50 -3.45
N ALA A 70 -10.84 -7.37 -2.85
CA ALA A 70 -9.81 -6.51 -3.40
C ALA A 70 -9.11 -7.19 -4.60
N HIS A 71 -8.75 -8.46 -4.45
CA HIS A 71 -8.13 -9.27 -5.50
C HIS A 71 -8.74 -10.68 -5.53
N GLU A 72 -8.98 -11.22 -6.72
CA GLU A 72 -9.65 -12.53 -6.88
C GLU A 72 -8.80 -13.71 -6.40
N GLN A 73 -7.49 -13.61 -6.51
CA GLN A 73 -6.55 -14.69 -6.15
C GLN A 73 -5.70 -14.36 -4.91
N GLY A 74 -6.14 -13.41 -4.09
CA GLY A 74 -5.43 -13.02 -2.88
C GLY A 74 -4.60 -11.75 -3.02
N VAL A 75 -4.47 -11.02 -1.90
CA VAL A 75 -3.65 -9.81 -1.80
C VAL A 75 -2.31 -10.19 -1.21
N THR A 76 -1.22 -9.91 -1.93
CA THR A 76 0.14 -10.21 -1.48
C THR A 76 0.69 -9.10 -0.61
N THR A 77 0.40 -7.85 -0.94
CA THR A 77 1.01 -6.70 -0.28
C THR A 77 0.14 -5.44 -0.36
N ILE A 78 0.47 -4.46 0.48
CA ILE A 78 -0.23 -3.18 0.61
C ILE A 78 0.77 -2.06 0.93
N SER A 79 0.61 -0.91 0.30
CA SER A 79 1.44 0.28 0.55
C SER A 79 0.58 1.54 0.57
N TRP A 80 0.88 2.46 1.48
CA TRP A 80 0.17 3.74 1.58
C TRP A 80 0.71 4.77 0.59
N ALA A 81 -0.18 5.57 0.03
CA ALA A 81 0.20 6.79 -0.67
C ALA A 81 0.70 7.87 0.31
N PRO A 82 1.54 8.81 -0.14
CA PRO A 82 1.94 9.94 0.70
C PRO A 82 0.75 10.81 1.09
N ALA A 83 0.73 11.29 2.33
CA ALA A 83 -0.33 12.15 2.86
C ALA A 83 -0.25 13.63 2.39
N VAL A 84 0.50 13.90 1.32
CA VAL A 84 0.75 15.26 0.84
C VAL A 84 -0.24 15.61 -0.27
N SER A 85 -1.00 16.69 -0.07
CA SER A 85 -1.93 17.20 -1.10
C SER A 85 -1.15 17.92 -2.20
N LEU A 86 -1.27 17.42 -3.42
CA LEU A 86 -0.81 18.13 -4.62
C LEU A 86 -1.60 19.43 -4.87
N GLY A 87 -2.80 19.55 -4.28
CA GLY A 87 -3.64 20.75 -4.33
C GLY A 87 -3.15 21.88 -3.42
N ALA A 88 -2.35 21.57 -2.39
CA ALA A 88 -1.81 22.58 -1.46
C ALA A 88 -0.88 23.59 -2.16
N PHE A 89 -0.21 23.18 -3.25
CA PHE A 89 0.60 24.07 -4.08
C PHE A 89 -0.21 24.87 -5.11
N LYS A 90 -1.51 24.56 -5.28
CA LYS A 90 -2.41 25.19 -6.27
C LYS A 90 -3.58 25.96 -5.64
N GLY A 91 -3.51 26.28 -4.35
CA GLY A 91 -4.48 27.15 -3.68
C GLY A 91 -5.90 26.57 -3.58
N ARG A 92 -6.06 25.24 -3.61
CA ARG A 92 -7.34 24.59 -3.29
C ARG A 92 -7.43 24.39 -1.77
N ASP A 93 -8.57 24.75 -1.18
CA ASP A 93 -8.87 24.67 0.27
C ASP A 93 -8.81 23.25 0.87
N GLU A 94 -8.50 22.23 0.08
CA GLU A 94 -8.32 20.85 0.56
C GLU A 94 -6.89 20.64 1.10
N CYS A 95 -6.73 20.97 2.38
CA CYS A 95 -5.46 20.79 3.12
C CYS A 95 -5.00 19.33 3.28
N VAL A 96 -5.82 18.33 2.91
CA VAL A 96 -5.50 16.91 3.10
C VAL A 96 -5.78 16.16 1.80
N ALA A 97 -4.75 15.49 1.26
CA ALA A 97 -4.93 14.60 0.10
C ALA A 97 -5.92 13.48 0.44
N PRO A 98 -6.74 13.00 -0.52
CA PRO A 98 -7.55 11.81 -0.30
C PRO A 98 -6.64 10.67 0.16
N ARG A 99 -7.09 9.94 1.18
CA ARG A 99 -6.34 8.78 1.68
C ARG A 99 -6.31 7.75 0.56
N ARG A 100 -5.12 7.40 0.11
CA ARG A 100 -4.91 6.39 -0.93
C ARG A 100 -3.98 5.31 -0.46
N LEU A 101 -4.21 4.10 -0.95
CA LEU A 101 -3.33 2.96 -0.78
C LEU A 101 -3.33 2.15 -2.07
N VAL A 102 -2.26 1.39 -2.26
CA VAL A 102 -2.11 0.46 -3.37
C VAL A 102 -2.00 -0.95 -2.84
N THR A 103 -2.66 -1.88 -3.51
CA THR A 103 -2.58 -3.31 -3.25
C THR A 103 -2.07 -4.03 -4.49
N ALA A 104 -1.37 -5.14 -4.26
CA ALA A 104 -0.98 -6.08 -5.30
C ALA A 104 -1.48 -7.48 -4.95
N GLY A 105 -1.69 -8.31 -5.97
CA GLY A 105 -2.24 -9.64 -5.77
C GLY A 105 -1.77 -10.67 -6.80
N ASN A 106 -2.18 -11.91 -6.56
CA ASN A 106 -1.93 -13.02 -7.48
C ASN A 106 -2.84 -12.97 -8.72
N ASP A 107 -3.78 -12.03 -8.79
CA ASP A 107 -4.57 -11.75 -9.99
C ASP A 107 -3.78 -10.95 -11.05
N LYS A 108 -2.47 -10.72 -10.82
CA LYS A 108 -1.52 -10.01 -11.71
C LYS A 108 -1.79 -8.51 -11.81
N LEU A 109 -2.64 -7.99 -10.92
CA LEU A 109 -3.07 -6.61 -10.93
C LEU A 109 -2.44 -5.84 -9.78
N VAL A 110 -2.23 -4.55 -10.03
CA VAL A 110 -1.99 -3.56 -8.99
C VAL A 110 -3.23 -2.66 -8.94
N LYS A 111 -3.82 -2.50 -7.76
CA LYS A 111 -5.09 -1.75 -7.59
C LYS A 111 -4.89 -0.59 -6.65
N ILE A 112 -5.36 0.58 -7.04
CA ILE A 112 -5.33 1.80 -6.24
C ILE A 112 -6.71 1.99 -5.62
N TRP A 113 -6.72 2.19 -4.32
CA TRP A 113 -7.91 2.40 -3.52
C TRP A 113 -7.86 3.79 -2.90
N SER A 114 -9.01 4.43 -2.82
CA SER A 114 -9.17 5.73 -2.16
C SER A 114 -10.29 5.70 -1.14
N GLN A 115 -10.14 6.53 -0.11
CA GLN A 115 -11.17 6.83 0.87
C GLN A 115 -11.42 8.34 0.81
N SER A 116 -12.62 8.72 0.38
CA SER A 116 -13.01 10.12 0.17
C SER A 116 -13.05 10.94 1.46
N MET A 117 -13.58 10.35 2.54
CA MET A 117 -13.64 10.97 3.86
C MET A 117 -13.26 9.96 4.95
N PRO A 118 -12.73 10.40 6.09
CA PRO A 118 -12.45 9.52 7.23
C PRO A 118 -13.68 8.69 7.61
N GLY A 119 -13.50 7.36 7.69
CA GLY A 119 -14.59 6.42 7.99
C GLY A 119 -15.41 5.96 6.79
N ALA A 120 -15.33 6.65 5.63
CA ALA A 120 -15.98 6.18 4.41
C ALA A 120 -15.40 4.85 3.93
N ARG A 121 -16.17 4.07 3.17
CA ARG A 121 -15.70 2.82 2.59
C ARG A 121 -14.58 3.08 1.57
N TRP A 122 -13.57 2.21 1.57
CA TRP A 122 -12.55 2.21 0.52
C TRP A 122 -13.14 1.80 -0.82
N THR A 123 -12.90 2.60 -1.86
CA THR A 123 -13.39 2.37 -3.23
C THR A 123 -12.22 2.16 -4.19
N LEU A 124 -12.41 1.27 -5.16
CA LEU A 124 -11.43 1.06 -6.23
C LEU A 124 -11.40 2.29 -7.13
N GLU A 125 -10.23 2.92 -7.26
CA GLU A 125 -10.05 4.10 -8.09
C GLU A 125 -9.46 3.73 -9.46
N LYS A 126 -8.41 2.90 -9.45
CA LYS A 126 -7.71 2.46 -10.66
C LYS A 126 -7.29 1.01 -10.56
N GLN A 127 -7.32 0.34 -11.70
CA GLN A 127 -6.73 -0.98 -11.90
C GLN A 127 -5.59 -0.84 -12.89
N LEU A 128 -4.40 -1.24 -12.47
CA LEU A 128 -3.17 -1.18 -13.23
C LEU A 128 -2.81 -2.58 -13.70
N ALA A 129 -2.95 -2.82 -15.00
CA ALA A 129 -2.62 -4.07 -15.66
C ALA A 129 -1.30 -3.93 -16.42
N GLY A 130 -0.41 -4.91 -16.29
CA GLY A 130 0.90 -4.89 -16.94
C GLY A 130 1.79 -6.06 -16.55
N HIS A 131 1.65 -6.58 -15.32
CA HIS A 131 2.30 -7.83 -14.94
C HIS A 131 1.68 -9.03 -15.68
N THR A 132 2.52 -9.99 -16.06
CA THR A 132 2.09 -11.21 -16.75
C THR A 132 1.91 -12.40 -15.81
N ASP A 133 2.33 -12.24 -14.55
CA ASP A 133 2.24 -13.25 -13.49
C ASP A 133 2.04 -12.59 -12.11
N PHE A 134 2.05 -13.36 -11.03
CA PHE A 134 1.74 -12.90 -9.67
C PHE A 134 2.60 -11.70 -9.24
N VAL A 135 1.94 -10.65 -8.75
CA VAL A 135 2.64 -9.50 -8.20
C VAL A 135 3.02 -9.82 -6.75
N ARG A 136 4.32 -9.83 -6.46
CA ARG A 136 4.85 -10.20 -5.13
C ARG A 136 4.87 -9.02 -4.20
N ASP A 137 5.27 -7.85 -4.70
CA ASP A 137 5.35 -6.65 -3.89
C ASP A 137 5.05 -5.37 -4.66
N VAL A 138 4.66 -4.33 -3.92
CA VAL A 138 4.27 -3.01 -4.41
C VAL A 138 4.66 -1.98 -3.36
N SER A 139 5.26 -0.90 -3.83
CA SER A 139 5.68 0.20 -2.97
C SER A 139 5.29 1.52 -3.63
N TRP A 140 4.48 2.29 -2.93
CA TRP A 140 4.16 3.66 -3.33
C TRP A 140 5.30 4.57 -2.90
N ASN A 141 5.81 5.41 -3.80
CA ASN A 141 6.83 6.38 -3.46
C ASN A 141 6.29 7.37 -2.41
N PRO A 142 6.92 7.48 -1.22
CA PRO A 142 6.45 8.37 -0.16
C PRO A 142 6.72 9.86 -0.47
N VAL A 143 7.40 10.17 -1.57
CA VAL A 143 7.69 11.54 -2.01
C VAL A 143 7.11 11.79 -3.38
N ILE A 144 6.47 12.94 -3.54
CA ILE A 144 5.96 13.38 -4.83
C ILE A 144 7.01 14.27 -5.50
N HIS A 145 7.47 13.86 -6.67
CA HIS A 145 8.44 14.61 -7.47
C HIS A 145 7.75 15.16 -8.71
N ASN A 146 7.87 16.47 -8.97
CA ASN A 146 7.31 17.14 -10.15
C ASN A 146 5.82 16.80 -10.37
N ASP A 147 5.00 16.94 -9.33
CA ASP A 147 3.58 16.58 -9.32
C ASP A 147 3.28 15.17 -9.84
N THR A 148 4.21 14.23 -9.69
CA THR A 148 4.09 12.87 -10.23
C THR A 148 4.03 11.85 -9.10
N LEU A 149 2.89 11.19 -8.99
CA LEU A 149 2.73 10.01 -8.15
C LEU A 149 3.44 8.84 -8.84
N THR A 150 4.25 8.12 -8.07
CA THR A 150 5.02 6.98 -8.57
C THR A 150 4.79 5.76 -7.70
N ILE A 151 4.52 4.62 -8.32
CA ILE A 151 4.41 3.31 -7.67
C ILE A 151 5.41 2.38 -8.35
N ALA A 152 6.07 1.52 -7.58
CA ALA A 152 6.88 0.43 -8.09
C ALA A 152 6.21 -0.89 -7.73
N SER A 153 6.19 -1.85 -8.65
CA SER A 153 5.73 -3.22 -8.38
C SER A 153 6.66 -4.24 -9.01
N CYS A 154 6.81 -5.37 -8.33
CA CYS A 154 7.64 -6.47 -8.79
C CYS A 154 6.94 -7.82 -8.56
N GLY A 155 7.30 -8.83 -9.35
CA GLY A 155 6.58 -10.11 -9.28
C GLY A 155 7.30 -11.31 -9.86
N GLN A 156 6.52 -12.39 -9.94
CA GLN A 156 6.92 -13.69 -10.46
C GLN A 156 7.28 -13.64 -11.96
N ASP A 157 6.77 -12.65 -12.68
CA ASP A 157 7.13 -12.39 -14.08
C ASP A 157 8.52 -11.77 -14.26
N ARG A 158 9.28 -11.65 -13.15
CA ARG A 158 10.66 -11.17 -13.10
C ARG A 158 10.81 -9.72 -13.53
N SER A 159 9.70 -8.99 -13.56
CA SER A 159 9.67 -7.62 -14.08
C SER A 159 9.52 -6.63 -12.93
N LEU A 160 10.29 -5.55 -12.98
CA LEU A 160 10.05 -4.36 -12.18
C LEU A 160 9.29 -3.34 -13.04
N LEU A 161 8.07 -3.03 -12.64
CA LEU A 161 7.22 -2.04 -13.30
C LEU A 161 7.15 -0.76 -12.47
N LEU A 162 7.27 0.38 -13.15
CA LEU A 162 7.03 1.70 -12.60
C LEU A 162 5.76 2.29 -13.18
N TRP A 163 4.85 2.65 -12.29
CA TRP A 163 3.59 3.29 -12.62
C TRP A 163 3.68 4.76 -12.25
N ARG A 164 3.37 5.64 -13.20
CA ARG A 164 3.41 7.09 -12.98
C ARG A 164 2.13 7.77 -13.43
N CYS A 165 1.62 8.64 -12.59
CA CYS A 165 0.51 9.53 -12.91
C CYS A 165 0.87 10.97 -12.52
N ARG A 166 0.61 11.92 -13.43
CA ARG A 166 0.80 13.35 -13.16
C ARG A 166 -0.45 13.95 -12.52
N GLY A 167 -0.25 14.91 -11.63
CA GLY A 167 -1.32 15.57 -10.90
C GLY A 167 -1.89 14.68 -9.80
N THR A 168 -3.16 14.87 -9.50
CA THR A 168 -3.87 14.30 -8.32
C THR A 168 -4.07 12.79 -8.37
N GLY A 169 -3.59 12.08 -9.40
CA GLY A 169 -3.72 10.64 -9.57
C GLY A 169 -5.02 10.16 -10.22
N ASP A 170 -5.94 11.08 -10.52
CA ASP A 170 -7.22 10.80 -11.19
C ASP A 170 -7.04 10.52 -12.70
N GLY A 171 -5.90 10.92 -13.26
CA GLY A 171 -5.56 10.76 -14.66
C GLY A 171 -5.20 9.34 -15.08
N GLU A 172 -4.58 9.23 -16.25
CA GLU A 172 -4.04 7.98 -16.75
C GLU A 172 -2.72 7.63 -16.06
N TRP A 173 -2.58 6.36 -15.70
CA TRP A 173 -1.36 5.80 -15.14
C TRP A 173 -0.54 5.18 -16.26
N SER A 174 0.63 5.75 -16.51
CA SER A 174 1.60 5.19 -17.46
C SER A 174 2.41 4.07 -16.80
N CYS A 175 2.61 2.97 -17.52
CA CYS A 175 3.46 1.87 -17.08
C CYS A 175 4.77 1.88 -17.87
N LYS A 176 5.90 1.75 -17.16
CA LYS A 176 7.22 1.54 -17.75
C LYS A 176 7.91 0.39 -17.04
N GLN A 177 8.33 -0.61 -17.80
CA GLN A 177 9.23 -1.64 -17.29
C GLN A 177 10.63 -1.03 -17.07
N LEU A 178 11.12 -1.10 -15.84
CA LEU A 178 12.43 -0.58 -15.46
C LEU A 178 13.51 -1.64 -15.60
N GLU A 179 13.20 -2.88 -15.22
CA GLU A 179 14.15 -3.99 -15.25
C GLU A 179 13.42 -5.31 -15.50
N LYS A 180 14.16 -6.28 -16.07
CA LYS A 180 13.77 -7.68 -16.15
C LYS A 180 14.89 -8.51 -15.55
N ALA A 181 14.66 -9.11 -14.39
CA ALA A 181 15.60 -10.00 -13.75
C ALA A 181 15.58 -11.40 -14.40
N ASP A 182 16.60 -12.21 -14.11
CA ASP A 182 16.68 -13.59 -14.56
C ASP A 182 15.77 -14.50 -13.72
N GLY A 183 15.67 -14.24 -12.41
CA GLY A 183 14.77 -14.87 -11.44
C GLY A 183 13.60 -14.00 -10.94
N ALA A 184 12.73 -14.59 -10.11
CA ALA A 184 11.57 -13.89 -9.56
C ALA A 184 11.98 -12.76 -8.61
N LEU A 185 11.19 -11.68 -8.58
CA LEU A 185 11.39 -10.57 -7.65
C LEU A 185 10.40 -10.68 -6.48
N TRP A 186 10.90 -10.52 -5.25
CA TRP A 186 10.14 -10.76 -4.03
C TRP A 186 9.72 -9.49 -3.32
N HIS A 187 10.62 -8.51 -3.19
CA HIS A 187 10.34 -7.26 -2.50
C HIS A 187 10.86 -6.05 -3.25
N VAL A 188 10.13 -4.93 -3.12
CA VAL A 188 10.52 -3.62 -3.62
C VAL A 188 10.29 -2.57 -2.54
N SER A 189 11.27 -1.70 -2.31
CA SER A 189 11.16 -0.66 -1.29
C SER A 189 11.68 0.68 -1.79
N TRP A 190 10.86 1.71 -1.66
CA TRP A 190 11.31 3.09 -1.84
C TRP A 190 12.05 3.58 -0.60
N SER A 191 13.18 4.24 -0.85
CA SER A 191 13.81 5.10 0.14
C SER A 191 12.86 6.21 0.60
N GLN A 192 12.96 6.62 1.86
CA GLN A 192 12.10 7.67 2.43
C GLN A 192 12.28 9.04 1.74
N CYS A 193 13.40 9.25 1.05
CA CYS A 193 13.65 10.44 0.23
C CYS A 193 13.07 10.36 -1.19
N GLY A 194 12.50 9.20 -1.57
CA GLY A 194 11.81 8.96 -2.84
C GLY A 194 12.69 8.85 -4.09
N LYS A 195 14.03 8.87 -3.92
CA LYS A 195 14.98 8.89 -5.04
C LYS A 195 15.56 7.52 -5.39
N VAL A 196 15.62 6.63 -4.41
CA VAL A 196 16.25 5.31 -4.52
C VAL A 196 15.22 4.22 -4.32
N LEU A 197 15.36 3.14 -5.09
CA LEU A 197 14.62 1.89 -4.97
C LEU A 197 15.58 0.77 -4.61
N ALA A 198 15.16 -0.09 -3.67
CA ALA A 198 15.81 -1.36 -3.39
C ALA A 198 14.92 -2.51 -3.88
N LEU A 199 15.54 -3.56 -4.41
CA LEU A 199 14.88 -4.75 -4.94
C LEU A 199 15.52 -5.98 -4.33
N SER A 200 14.73 -7.04 -4.14
CA SER A 200 15.26 -8.36 -3.81
C SER A 200 14.63 -9.41 -4.70
N GLY A 201 15.41 -10.38 -5.14
CA GLY A 201 14.98 -11.46 -6.03
C GLY A 201 15.62 -12.80 -5.68
N GLU A 202 15.32 -13.82 -6.49
CA GLU A 202 15.89 -15.17 -6.36
C GLU A 202 17.39 -15.20 -6.67
N ASP A 203 17.86 -14.29 -7.52
CA ASP A 203 19.28 -14.11 -7.76
C ASP A 203 19.88 -13.38 -6.55
N SER A 204 20.97 -13.89 -6.00
CA SER A 204 21.61 -13.38 -4.77
C SER A 204 22.24 -11.99 -4.90
N LYS A 205 21.77 -11.17 -5.84
CA LYS A 205 22.17 -9.79 -6.07
C LYS A 205 21.04 -8.89 -5.57
N VAL A 206 21.33 -8.19 -4.46
CA VAL A 206 20.54 -7.07 -3.94
C VAL A 206 21.23 -5.78 -4.35
#